data_AF-J0QF81-F1
#
_entry.id   AF-J0QF81-F1
#
_cell.length_a   1.000
_cell.length_b   1.000
_cell.length_c   1.000
_cell.angle_alpha   90.00
_cell.angle_beta   90.00
_cell.angle_gamma   90.00
#
_symmetry.space_group_name_H-M   'P 1'
#
loop_
_entity.id
_entity.type
_entity.pdbx_description
1 polymer ?
#
loop_
_entity_poly.entity_id
_entity_poly.type
_entity_poly.pdbx_seq_one_letter_code
_entity_poly.pdbx_strand_id
1 'polypeptide(L)' 'MLHVGKLAVLEDMVKFNAQTIMPPYFLKNEHGVGRELFRVFRQSVNRADQGASVIIA' A
#
# COMPACT_ATOMS: atom_id res chain seq x y z
N MET A 1 16.47 -23.99 15.05
CA MET A 1 15.93 -23.78 13.69
C MET A 1 15.69 -22.29 13.50
N LEU A 2 16.52 -21.60 12.70
CA LEU A 2 16.24 -20.23 12.29
C LEU A 2 15.06 -20.25 11.30
N HIS A 3 14.00 -19.52 11.59
CA HIS A 3 12.96 -19.23 10.60
C HIS A 3 13.54 -18.26 9.58
N VAL A 4 13.51 -18.63 8.30
CA VAL A 4 13.83 -17.71 7.21
C VAL A 4 12.69 -16.70 7.14
N GLY A 5 12.98 -15.40 7.31
CA GLY A 5 12.00 -14.31 7.26
C GLY A 5 11.45 -14.09 5.85
N LYS A 6 10.70 -15.07 5.33
CA LYS A 6 10.18 -15.10 3.97
C LYS A 6 8.67 -14.94 3.98
N LEU A 7 8.17 -13.94 3.26
CA LEU A 7 6.78 -13.84 2.84
C LEU A 7 6.70 -14.28 1.37
N ALA A 8 5.83 -15.24 1.04
CA ALA A 8 5.69 -15.76 -0.31
C ALA A 8 4.21 -15.88 -0.71
N VAL A 9 3.89 -15.49 -1.94
CA VAL A 9 2.62 -15.81 -2.58
C VAL A 9 2.76 -17.17 -3.27
N LEU A 10 1.90 -18.12 -2.93
CA LEU A 10 1.92 -19.48 -3.48
C LEU A 10 1.00 -19.58 -4.70
N GLU A 11 1.41 -18.94 -5.80
CA GLU A 11 0.68 -18.96 -7.08
C GLU A 11 1.67 -19.10 -8.25
N ASP A 12 1.17 -19.61 -9.38
CA ASP A 12 1.92 -19.61 -10.63
C ASP A 12 2.25 -18.17 -11.07
N MET A 13 3.52 -17.91 -11.38
CA MET A 13 3.98 -16.55 -11.72
C MET A 13 3.35 -16.04 -13.02
N VAL A 14 3.12 -16.91 -14.02
CA VAL A 14 2.54 -16.50 -15.30
C VAL A 14 1.09 -16.06 -15.08
N LYS A 15 0.33 -16.86 -14.31
CA LYS A 15 -1.04 -16.55 -13.92
C LYS A 15 -1.12 -15.28 -13.08
N PHE A 16 -0.26 -15.12 -12.06
CA PHE A 16 -0.23 -13.95 -11.20
C PHE A 16 0.03 -12.66 -12.00
N ASN A 17 1.02 -12.69 -12.90
CA ASN A 17 1.37 -11.54 -13.74
C ASN A 17 0.30 -11.20 -14.80
N ALA A 18 -0.54 -12.17 -15.16
CA ALA A 18 -1.64 -11.96 -16.10
C ALA A 18 -2.92 -11.41 -15.44
N GLN A 19 -2.96 -11.26 -14.11
CA GLN A 19 -4.14 -10.76 -13.40
C GLN A 19 -4.35 -9.26 -13.66
N THR A 20 -5.59 -8.87 -13.93
CA THR A 20 -5.98 -7.47 -13.92
C THR A 20 -6.00 -6.96 -12.49
N ILE A 21 -5.14 -5.98 -12.18
CA ILE A 21 -5.13 -5.34 -10.88
C ILE A 21 -6.38 -4.46 -10.76
N MET A 22 -7.31 -4.85 -9.89
CA MET A 22 -8.46 -4.01 -9.56
C MET A 22 -8.04 -2.97 -8.52
N PRO A 23 -8.22 -1.66 -8.79
CA PRO A 23 -7.90 -0.66 -7.79
C PRO A 23 -8.81 -0.87 -6.56
N PRO A 24 -8.24 -0.93 -5.35
CA PRO A 24 -9.02 -1.04 -4.14
C PRO A 24 -9.98 0.14 -3.99
N TYR A 25 -11.21 -0.16 -3.57
CA TYR A 25 -12.25 0.85 -3.40
C TYR A 25 -12.05 1.62 -2.08
N PHE A 26 -11.46 2.81 -2.16
CA PHE A 26 -11.09 3.61 -0.97
C PHE A 26 -12.13 4.64 -0.52
N LEU A 27 -13.30 4.75 -1.16
CA LEU A 27 -14.23 5.86 -0.92
C LEU A 27 -14.66 5.99 0.56
N LYS A 28 -14.77 4.87 1.28
CA LYS A 28 -15.11 4.85 2.72
C LYS A 28 -13.98 5.36 3.63
N ASN A 29 -12.75 5.42 3.13
CA ASN A 29 -11.56 5.84 3.87
C ASN A 29 -11.17 7.29 3.59
N GLU A 30 -11.84 7.96 2.64
CA GLU A 30 -11.54 9.34 2.28
C GLU A 30 -12.11 10.36 3.26
N HIS A 31 -13.18 10.00 3.98
CA HIS A 31 -13.97 10.93 4.78
C HIS A 31 -14.25 10.42 6.20
N GLY A 32 -14.61 11.37 7.08
CA GLY A 32 -15.04 11.12 8.44
C GLY A 32 -13.89 11.15 9.43
N VAL A 33 -14.16 11.61 10.66
CA VAL A 33 -13.17 11.77 11.74
C VAL A 33 -11.98 12.65 11.31
N GLY A 34 -12.20 13.60 10.39
CA GLY A 34 -11.16 14.50 9.89
C GLY A 34 -10.22 13.89 8.84
N ARG A 35 -10.49 12.69 8.30
CA ARG A 35 -9.64 12.04 7.27
C ARG A 35 -9.47 12.84 5.99
N GLU A 36 -10.43 13.70 5.69
CA GLU A 36 -10.38 14.65 4.58
C GLU A 36 -9.23 15.66 4.73
N LEU A 37 -8.87 16.04 5.96
CA LEU A 37 -7.76 16.96 6.24
C LEU A 37 -6.39 16.37 5.86
N PHE A 38 -6.30 15.03 5.82
CA PHE A 38 -5.08 14.28 5.53
C PHE A 38 -5.00 13.80 4.08
N ARG A 39 -5.89 14.27 3.18
CA ARG A 39 -5.90 13.82 1.78
C ARG A 39 -4.55 14.05 1.09
N VAL A 40 -3.99 15.25 1.23
CA VAL A 40 -2.69 15.60 0.63
C VAL A 40 -1.58 14.74 1.23
N PHE A 41 -1.57 14.59 2.55
CA PHE A 41 -0.60 13.71 3.24
C PHE A 41 -0.61 12.28 2.67
N ARG A 42 -1.80 11.68 2.51
CA ARG A 42 -1.94 10.30 1.99
C ARG A 42 -1.46 10.15 0.54
N GLN A 43 -1.48 11.23 -0.24
CA GLN A 43 -0.97 11.26 -1.62
C GLN A 43 0.55 11.51 -1.69
N SER A 44 1.14 12.09 -0.65
CA SER A 44 2.55 12.51 -0.63
C SER A 44 3.46 11.62 0.22
N VAL A 45 2.90 10.79 1.09
CA VAL A 45 3.67 9.90 1.96
C VAL A 45 4.40 8.83 1.14
N ASN A 46 5.67 8.58 1.45
CA ASN A 46 6.47 7.55 0.80
C ASN A 46 6.14 6.14 1.33
N ARG A 47 6.85 5.12 0.81
CA ARG A 47 6.63 3.73 1.21
C ARG A 47 7.07 3.48 2.66
N ALA A 48 6.48 2.45 3.28
CA ALA A 48 6.77 2.11 4.68
C ALA A 48 8.24 1.71 4.92
N ASP A 49 8.87 1.03 3.96
CA ASP A 49 10.29 0.70 3.97
C ASP A 49 11.20 1.93 3.84
N GLN A 50 10.63 3.09 3.51
CA GLN A 50 11.28 4.40 3.45
C GLN A 50 10.85 5.34 4.60
N GLY A 51 10.20 4.79 5.63
CA GLY A 51 9.84 5.51 6.85
C GLY A 51 8.44 6.14 6.86
N ALA A 52 7.62 5.96 5.82
CA ALA A 52 6.26 6.51 5.72
C ALA A 52 6.21 8.02 6.06
N SER A 53 7.08 8.79 5.43
CA SER A 53 7.28 10.22 5.68
C SER A 53 6.92 11.07 4.46
N VAL A 54 6.63 12.35 4.69
CA VAL A 54 6.48 13.35 3.63
C VAL A 54 7.83 14.03 3.43
N ILE A 55 8.40 13.90 2.24
CA ILE A 55 9.65 14.58 1.88
C ILE A 55 9.27 15.94 1.30
N ILE A 56 9.58 17.02 2.03
CA ILE A 56 9.51 18.39 1.51
C ILE A 56 10.92 18.73 1.04
N ALA A 57 11.07 18.97 -0.27
CA ALA A 57 12.33 19.38 -0.90
C ALA A 57 12.64 20.85 -0.64
#